data_AF-V9W8M5-F1
#
_entry.id   AF-V9W8M5-F1
#
_cell.length_a   1.000
_cell.length_b   1.000
_cell.length_c   1.000
_cell.angle_alpha   90.00
_cell.angle_beta   90.00
_cell.angle_gamma   90.00
#
_symmetry.space_group_name_H-M   'P 1'
#
loop_
_entity.id
_entity.type
_entity.pdbx_description
1 polymer ?
#
loop_
_entity_poly.entity_id
_entity_poly.type
_entity_poly.pdbx_seq_one_letter_code
_entity_poly.pdbx_strand_id
1 'polypeptide(L)'
;MAIQETRKKYQAEIVDYLHVGHKEAGPGKEIEQFKLWIRQKDGREFGVSVNITFETMTQRIISVDYTPAARDLAPRSGRVTIRQ
;
A
#
# COMPACT_ATOMS: atom_id res chain seq x y z
N MET A 1 4.95 -7.42 2.78
CA MET A 1 5.83 -6.32 3.26
C MET A 1 5.16 -4.93 3.23
N ALA A 2 4.28 -4.63 2.27
CA ALA A 2 3.75 -3.27 2.06
C ALA A 2 3.05 -2.58 3.24
N ILE A 3 2.29 -3.33 4.02
CA ILE A 3 1.51 -2.80 5.17
C ILE A 3 2.45 -2.25 6.24
N GLN A 4 3.55 -2.96 6.54
CA GLN A 4 4.51 -2.55 7.56
C GLN A 4 5.31 -1.31 7.12
N GLU A 5 5.79 -1.29 5.89
CA GLU A 5 6.53 -0.13 5.33
C GLU A 5 5.66 1.13 5.26
N THR A 6 4.39 0.99 4.86
CA THR A 6 3.47 2.13 4.80
C THR A 6 3.15 2.66 6.19
N ARG A 7 2.88 1.78 7.18
CA ARG A 7 2.68 2.19 8.58
C ARG A 7 3.87 2.97 9.11
N LYS A 8 5.10 2.53 8.80
CA LYS A 8 6.33 3.21 9.21
C LYS A 8 6.48 4.59 8.58
N LYS A 9 6.15 4.74 7.28
CA LYS A 9 6.29 6.00 6.55
C LYS A 9 5.27 7.06 6.94
N TYR A 10 3.99 6.70 7.03
CA TYR A 10 2.91 7.69 7.22
C TYR A 10 2.51 7.87 8.68
N GLN A 11 2.94 6.98 9.59
CA GLN A 11 2.45 6.94 10.98
C GLN A 11 0.92 7.01 11.07
N ALA A 12 0.25 6.49 10.05
CA ALA A 12 -1.18 6.56 9.83
C ALA A 12 -1.79 5.17 10.02
N GLU A 13 -3.07 5.16 10.37
CA GLU A 13 -3.84 3.92 10.43
C GLU A 13 -4.21 3.50 9.00
N ILE A 14 -3.97 2.23 8.67
CA ILE A 14 -4.45 1.66 7.41
C ILE A 14 -5.87 1.17 7.70
N VAL A 15 -6.84 1.87 7.10
CA VAL A 15 -8.27 1.57 7.24
C VAL A 15 -8.67 0.44 6.31
N ASP A 16 -8.18 0.47 5.06
CA ASP A 16 -8.43 -0.55 4.06
C ASP A 16 -7.22 -0.68 3.13
N TYR A 17 -7.10 -1.83 2.46
CA TYR A 17 -6.07 -2.05 1.47
C TYR A 17 -6.55 -3.00 0.37
N LEU A 18 -6.09 -2.73 -0.84
CA LEU A 18 -6.26 -3.60 -1.99
C LEU A 18 -4.90 -3.95 -2.58
N HIS A 19 -4.64 -5.25 -2.71
CA HIS A 19 -3.55 -5.73 -3.53
C HIS A 19 -4.02 -5.71 -4.99
N VAL A 20 -3.41 -4.84 -5.80
CA VAL A 20 -3.76 -4.69 -7.22
C VAL A 20 -3.12 -5.81 -8.04
N GLY A 21 -1.92 -6.23 -7.66
CA GLY A 21 -1.18 -7.31 -8.30
C GLY A 21 0.30 -6.99 -8.36
N HIS A 22 1.02 -7.70 -9.24
CA HIS A 22 2.44 -7.49 -9.48
C HIS A 22 2.74 -7.39 -10.97
N LYS A 23 3.91 -6.85 -11.31
CA LYS A 23 4.46 -6.83 -12.66
C LYS A 23 5.97 -7.00 -12.63
N GLU A 24 6.52 -7.60 -13.67
CA GLU A 24 7.98 -7.67 -13.84
C GLU A 24 8.56 -6.28 -14.09
N ALA A 25 9.65 -5.97 -13.41
CA ALA A 25 10.37 -4.69 -13.53
C ALA A 25 11.70 -4.83 -14.28
N GLY A 26 12.06 -6.05 -14.65
CA GLY A 26 13.32 -6.43 -15.27
C GLY A 26 13.87 -7.74 -14.68
N PRO A 27 15.04 -8.21 -15.15
CA PRO A 27 15.61 -9.47 -14.69
C PRO A 27 15.78 -9.51 -13.17
N GLY A 28 15.14 -10.49 -12.53
CA GLY A 28 15.21 -10.70 -11.08
C GLY A 28 14.50 -9.63 -10.22
N LYS A 29 13.65 -8.79 -10.83
CA LYS A 29 12.95 -7.70 -10.13
C LYS A 29 11.47 -7.72 -10.42
N GLU A 30 10.69 -7.52 -9.36
CA GLU A 30 9.23 -7.41 -9.45
C GLU A 30 8.76 -6.12 -8.77
N ILE A 31 7.66 -5.59 -9.28
CA ILE A 31 6.92 -4.49 -8.69
C ILE A 31 5.60 -5.04 -8.17
N GLU A 32 5.38 -4.93 -6.86
CA GLU A 32 4.09 -5.24 -6.23
C GLU A 32 3.31 -3.94 -6.02
N GLN A 33 2.05 -3.94 -6.45
CA GLN A 33 1.20 -2.76 -6.51
C GLN A 33 0.05 -2.87 -5.52
N PHE A 34 -0.05 -1.87 -4.66
CA PHE A 34 -1.08 -1.76 -3.64
C PHE A 34 -1.81 -0.44 -3.78
N LYS A 35 -3.05 -0.42 -3.31
CA LYS A 35 -3.75 0.81 -3.01
C LYS A 35 -4.22 0.73 -1.57
N LEU A 36 -3.95 1.77 -0.81
CA LEU A 36 -4.18 1.84 0.62
C LEU A 36 -5.13 2.98 0.91
N TRP A 37 -6.12 2.75 1.75
CA TRP A 37 -6.93 3.82 2.34
C TRP A 37 -6.40 4.07 3.74
N ILE A 38 -5.86 5.27 3.98
CA ILE A 38 -5.25 5.61 5.25
C ILE A 38 -6.02 6.71 5.96
N ARG A 39 -5.98 6.66 7.29
CA ARG A 39 -6.54 7.67 8.19
C ARG A 39 -5.44 8.29 9.03
N GLN A 40 -5.31 9.61 8.93
CA GLN A 40 -4.41 10.39 9.78
C GLN A 40 -5.02 10.60 11.17
N LYS A 41 -4.18 10.98 12.15
CA LYS A 41 -4.60 11.20 13.54
C LYS A 41 -5.65 12.31 13.68
N ASP A 42 -5.69 13.25 12.74
CA ASP A 42 -6.68 14.33 12.68
C ASP A 42 -8.03 13.90 12.07
N GLY A 43 -8.17 12.62 11.69
CA GLY A 43 -9.37 12.06 11.10
C GLY A 43 -9.47 12.22 9.58
N ARG A 44 -8.48 12.85 8.91
CA ARG A 44 -8.48 12.92 7.44
C ARG A 44 -8.18 11.56 6.83
N GLU A 45 -8.95 11.21 5.80
CA GLU A 45 -8.81 9.96 5.07
C GLU A 45 -8.51 10.20 3.59
N PHE A 46 -7.58 9.43 3.04
CA PHE A 46 -7.27 9.48 1.62
C PHE A 46 -6.63 8.18 1.11
N GLY A 47 -6.76 7.97 -0.19
CA GLY A 47 -6.16 6.85 -0.90
C GLY A 47 -4.72 7.12 -1.32
N VAL A 48 -3.85 6.13 -1.18
CA VAL A 48 -2.47 6.14 -1.65
C VAL A 48 -2.18 4.87 -2.43
N SER A 49 -1.70 5.00 -3.66
CA SER A 49 -1.17 3.87 -4.43
C SER A 49 0.30 3.71 -4.07
N VAL A 50 0.70 2.48 -3.72
CA VAL A 50 2.06 2.12 -3.32
C VAL A 50 2.59 1.08 -4.29
N ASN A 51 3.72 1.38 -4.94
CA ASN A 51 4.44 0.43 -5.77
C ASN A 51 5.75 0.08 -5.06
N ILE A 52 6.00 -1.20 -4.82
CA ILE A 52 7.23 -1.69 -4.18
C ILE A 52 8.01 -2.47 -5.21
N THR A 53 9.20 -1.98 -5.56
CA THR A 53 10.14 -2.75 -6.38
C THR A 53 11.06 -3.54 -5.46
N PHE A 54 11.19 -4.84 -5.68
CA PHE A 54 12.09 -5.70 -4.90
C PHE A 54 12.82 -6.70 -5.80
N GLU A 55 13.98 -7.16 -5.35
CA GLU A 55 14.69 -8.29 -5.97
C GLU A 55 14.02 -9.60 -5.58
N THR A 56 13.64 -10.43 -6.54
CA THR A 56 12.88 -11.67 -6.29
C THR A 56 13.70 -12.73 -5.58
N MET A 57 15.01 -12.79 -5.83
CA MET A 57 15.91 -13.77 -5.23
C MET A 57 16.19 -13.52 -3.75
N THR A 58 16.31 -12.26 -3.36
CA THR A 58 16.72 -11.86 -1.99
C THR A 58 15.60 -11.22 -1.19
N GLN A 59 14.45 -10.97 -1.83
CA GLN A 59 13.34 -10.17 -1.31
C GLN A 59 13.78 -8.77 -0.84
N ARG A 60 14.90 -8.26 -1.36
CA ARG A 60 15.44 -6.96 -0.99
C ARG A 60 14.61 -5.87 -1.66
N ILE A 61 14.06 -4.96 -0.85
CA ILE A 61 13.38 -3.77 -1.36
C ILE A 61 14.39 -2.85 -2.04
N ILE A 62 14.13 -2.52 -3.30
CA ILE A 62 14.92 -1.61 -4.12
C ILE A 62 14.34 -0.20 -4.03
N SER A 63 13.02 -0.07 -4.21
CA SER A 63 12.33 1.23 -4.16
C SER A 63 10.90 1.08 -3.64
N VAL A 64 10.37 2.16 -3.08
CA VAL A 64 8.95 2.28 -2.75
C VAL A 64 8.43 3.64 -3.21
N ASP A 65 7.49 3.61 -4.15
CA ASP A 65 6.90 4.79 -4.77
C ASP A 65 5.45 4.97 -4.31
N TYR A 66 5.09 6.22 -4.03
CA TYR A 66 3.80 6.58 -3.46
C TYR A 66 3.14 7.65 -4.32
N THR A 67 1.89 7.41 -4.73
CA THR A 67 1.12 8.36 -5.54
C THR A 67 -0.29 8.49 -4.99
N PRO A 68 -0.96 9.65 -5.12
CA PRO A 68 -2.37 9.77 -4.76
C PRO A 68 -3.21 8.73 -5.50
N ALA A 69 -4.05 7.97 -4.78
CA ALA A 69 -4.98 7.02 -5.40
C ALA A 69 -6.34 7.67 -5.64
N ALA A 70 -7.06 7.13 -6.62
CA ALA A 70 -8.47 7.43 -6.80
C ALA A 70 -9.29 7.01 -5.57
N ARG A 71 -10.50 7.57 -5.42
CA ARG A 71 -11.40 7.28 -4.28
C ARG A 71 -12.16 5.96 -4.44
N ASP A 72 -11.75 5.09 -5.37
CA ASP A 72 -12.38 3.80 -5.64
C ASP A 72 -12.26 2.82 -4.47
N LEU A 73 -11.30 3.05 -3.57
CA LEU A 73 -11.09 2.32 -2.32
C LEU A 73 -11.62 3.03 -1.07
N ALA A 74 -12.34 4.14 -1.22
CA ALA A 74 -12.98 4.75 -0.07
C ALA A 74 -13.92 3.71 0.57
N PRO A 75 -13.80 3.45 1.89
CA PRO A 75 -14.62 2.47 2.57
C PRO A 75 -16.08 2.86 2.36
N ARG A 76 -16.81 2.01 1.62
CA ARG A 76 -18.23 2.18 1.40
C ARG A 76 -18.92 1.91 2.73
N SER A 77 -19.19 2.97 3.50
CA SER A 77 -19.99 2.99 4.74
C SER A 77 -20.28 1.60 5.32
N GLY A 78 -19.27 0.98 5.92
CA GLY A 78 -19.30 -0.42 6.28
C GLY A 78 -17.93 -0.81 6.83
N ARG A 79 -17.81 -0.86 8.16
CA ARG A 79 -16.60 -1.25 8.89
C ARG A 79 -16.02 -2.54 8.33
N VAL A 80 -14.84 -2.47 7.72
CA VAL A 80 -13.95 -3.63 7.58
C VAL A 80 -13.03 -3.61 8.79
N THR A 81 -13.42 -4.33 9.84
CA THR A 81 -12.54 -4.57 10.99
C THR A 81 -11.56 -5.68 10.61
N ILE A 82 -10.31 -5.32 10.37
CA ILE A 82 -9.22 -6.29 10.27
C ILE A 82 -8.97 -6.84 11.68
N ARG A 83 -9.41 -8.09 11.94
CA ARG A 83 -8.90 -8.86 13.08
C ARG A 83 -7.54 -9.43 12.67
N GLN A 84 -6.51 -9.05 13.43
CA GLN A 84 -5.20 -9.72 13.40
C GLN A 84 -5.29 -11.07 14.10
#